data_AF-A0A7Z0DNS8-F1
#
_entry.id   AF-A0A7Z0DNS8-F1
#
_cell.length_a   1.000
_cell.length_b   1.000
_cell.length_c   1.000
_cell.angle_alpha   90.00
_cell.angle_beta   90.00
_cell.angle_gamma   90.00
#
_symmetry.space_group_name_H-M   'P 1'
#
loop_
_entity.id
_entity.type
_entity.pdbx_description
1 polymer ?
#
loop_
_entity_poly.entity_id
_entity_poly.type
_entity_poly.pdbx_seq_one_letter_code
_entity_poly.pdbx_strand_id
1 'polypeptide(L)'
;MVETTIEPLDKTINDLRVSPAQHLHGDFIDAGVAGARGVRVREEQFLTMVGLRVPIGSPDRDRLAPVLGTELPARCGEVAIGHDVAVLWLSPDEYLVISQSVGGSTLVSYLRAGAAAGDSAVLDLSANRTTIRLEGPSARAVLEKGCPLDLHPRAFSPGTAVATSIGRVPVLLWKVENESYRILPRASYADFLGRWLIDAMAEFKVISTGSIHRVSTSSMHRLGSG
;
A
#
# COMPACT_ATOMS: atom_id res chain seq x y z
N MET A 1 -10.59 -35.72 21.23
CA MET A 1 -11.63 -34.73 21.54
C MET A 1 -11.08 -33.73 22.54
N VAL A 2 -10.59 -32.58 22.06
CA VAL A 2 -11.07 -31.24 22.43
C VAL A 2 -10.80 -30.39 21.19
N GLU A 3 -11.84 -30.16 20.40
CA GLU A 3 -11.81 -29.25 19.26
C GLU A 3 -12.00 -27.85 19.86
N THR A 4 -10.90 -27.13 20.05
CA THR A 4 -10.97 -25.73 20.47
C THR A 4 -11.25 -24.90 19.23
N THR A 5 -12.53 -24.80 18.88
CA THR A 5 -13.04 -23.80 17.95
C THR A 5 -12.78 -22.43 18.57
N ILE A 6 -11.71 -21.77 18.15
CA ILE A 6 -11.54 -20.34 18.39
C ILE A 6 -12.56 -19.66 17.49
N GLU A 7 -13.64 -19.13 18.08
CA GLU A 7 -14.56 -18.28 17.34
C GLU A 7 -13.78 -17.12 16.71
N PRO A 8 -13.98 -16.82 15.42
CA PRO A 8 -13.41 -15.63 14.82
C PRO A 8 -13.93 -14.42 15.60
N LEU A 9 -13.02 -13.49 15.92
CA LEU A 9 -13.33 -12.25 16.62
C LEU A 9 -14.62 -11.65 16.04
N ASP A 10 -15.64 -11.62 16.91
CA ASP A 10 -17.01 -11.19 16.75
C ASP A 10 -17.32 -10.42 15.44
N LYS A 11 -18.13 -11.00 14.56
CA LYS A 11 -18.67 -10.33 13.35
C LYS A 11 -19.26 -8.95 13.68
N THR A 12 -19.79 -8.79 14.89
CA THR A 12 -20.39 -7.54 15.40
C THR A 12 -19.40 -6.39 15.53
N ILE A 13 -18.11 -6.65 15.81
CA ILE A 13 -17.08 -5.59 15.96
C ILE A 13 -16.58 -5.10 14.60
N ASN A 14 -16.53 -5.99 13.60
CA ASN A 14 -16.08 -5.61 12.25
C ASN A 14 -17.03 -4.63 11.55
N ASP A 15 -18.30 -4.59 11.94
CA ASP A 15 -19.29 -3.64 11.43
C ASP A 15 -19.22 -2.27 12.13
N LEU A 16 -18.51 -2.17 13.26
CA LEU A 16 -18.36 -0.93 14.05
C LEU A 16 -17.10 -0.14 13.71
N ARG A 17 -16.13 -0.76 13.03
CA ARG A 17 -14.85 -0.11 12.69
C ARG A 17 -14.97 0.73 11.42
N VAL A 18 -14.28 1.86 11.42
CA VAL A 18 -14.13 2.76 10.28
C VAL A 18 -12.66 2.80 9.90
N SER A 19 -12.34 2.58 8.62
CA SER A 19 -10.95 2.64 8.17
C SER A 19 -10.47 4.10 8.05
N PRO A 20 -9.17 4.38 8.27
CA PRO A 20 -8.67 5.77 8.33
C PRO A 20 -8.90 6.63 7.08
N ALA A 21 -9.04 6.03 5.89
CA ALA A 21 -9.35 6.73 4.64
C ALA A 21 -10.74 6.40 4.09
N GLN A 22 -11.65 5.81 4.89
CA GLN A 22 -12.99 5.43 4.44
C GLN A 22 -13.76 6.61 3.84
N HIS A 23 -13.65 7.79 4.45
CA HIS A 23 -14.33 9.00 3.99
C HIS A 23 -13.80 9.54 2.65
N LEU A 24 -12.61 9.10 2.21
CA LEU A 24 -12.03 9.46 0.92
C LEU A 24 -12.41 8.49 -0.20
N HIS A 25 -13.20 7.44 0.06
CA HIS A 25 -13.51 6.40 -0.92
C HIS A 25 -14.12 6.96 -2.22
N GLY A 26 -15.09 7.87 -2.11
CA GLY A 26 -15.70 8.53 -3.27
C GLY A 26 -14.68 9.37 -4.04
N ASP A 27 -13.94 10.22 -3.34
CA ASP A 27 -12.90 11.07 -3.94
C ASP A 27 -11.81 10.24 -4.66
N PHE A 28 -11.44 9.08 -4.12
CA PHE A 28 -10.50 8.14 -4.75
C PHE A 28 -11.04 7.54 -6.05
N ILE A 29 -12.33 7.21 -6.10
CA ILE A 29 -12.98 6.74 -7.33
C ILE A 29 -13.00 7.86 -8.37
N ASP A 30 -13.44 9.05 -8.00
CA ASP A 30 -13.58 10.21 -8.90
C ASP A 30 -12.22 10.74 -9.40
N ALA A 31 -11.15 10.53 -8.64
CA ALA A 31 -9.79 10.85 -9.03
C ALA A 31 -9.22 9.90 -10.09
N GLY A 32 -9.77 8.69 -10.22
CA GLY A 32 -9.28 7.64 -11.11
C GLY A 32 -9.11 8.09 -12.57
N VAL A 33 -8.00 7.69 -13.17
CA VAL A 33 -7.67 7.96 -14.57
C VAL A 33 -7.60 6.63 -15.34
N ALA A 34 -8.23 6.58 -16.50
CA ALA A 34 -8.20 5.43 -17.41
C ALA A 34 -7.26 5.63 -18.60
N GLY A 35 -7.05 4.59 -19.40
CA GLY A 35 -6.25 4.63 -20.63
C GLY A 35 -4.75 4.50 -20.40
N ALA A 36 -3.96 4.91 -21.40
CA ALA A 36 -2.50 4.73 -21.41
C ALA A 36 -1.75 5.46 -20.28
N ARG A 37 -2.35 6.50 -19.72
CA ARG A 37 -1.86 7.23 -18.54
C ARG A 37 -2.62 6.86 -17.26
N GLY A 38 -3.24 5.67 -17.24
CA GLY A 38 -4.12 5.25 -16.16
C GLY A 38 -3.44 5.24 -14.80
N VAL A 39 -4.18 5.66 -13.78
CA VAL A 39 -3.78 5.55 -12.37
C VAL A 39 -5.02 5.56 -11.50
N ARG A 40 -5.05 4.68 -10.50
CA ARG A 40 -6.12 4.59 -9.51
C ARG A 40 -5.52 4.52 -8.12
N VAL A 41 -6.26 5.05 -7.15
CA VAL A 41 -5.95 4.99 -5.73
C VAL A 41 -7.12 4.36 -4.99
N ARG A 42 -6.85 3.57 -3.96
CA ARG A 42 -7.86 3.02 -3.05
C ARG A 42 -7.26 2.71 -1.70
N GLU A 43 -8.07 2.63 -0.65
CA GLU A 43 -7.63 2.07 0.63
C GLU A 43 -7.69 0.52 0.58
N GLU A 44 -6.66 -0.14 1.10
CA GLU A 44 -6.70 -1.54 1.51
C GLU A 44 -7.03 -1.58 3.01
N GLN A 45 -8.30 -1.78 3.29
CA GLN A 45 -8.84 -1.65 4.65
C GLN A 45 -8.48 -2.84 5.51
N PHE A 46 -8.22 -2.56 6.79
CA PHE A 46 -8.16 -3.56 7.86
C PHE A 46 -7.14 -4.69 7.65
N LEU A 47 -5.99 -4.38 7.05
CA LEU A 47 -4.86 -5.30 7.05
C LEU A 47 -4.38 -5.53 8.49
N THR A 48 -4.10 -6.78 8.83
CA THR A 48 -3.41 -7.10 10.06
C THR A 48 -1.96 -6.65 9.93
N MET A 49 -1.48 -5.91 10.93
CA MET A 49 -0.08 -5.49 11.00
C MET A 49 0.47 -5.77 12.40
N VAL A 50 1.58 -6.49 12.49
CA VAL A 50 2.26 -6.78 13.76
C VAL A 50 3.67 -6.21 13.69
N GLY A 51 3.98 -5.30 14.61
CA GLY A 51 5.34 -4.84 14.84
C GLY A 51 6.13 -5.93 15.54
N LEU A 52 7.30 -6.25 14.99
CA LEU A 52 8.17 -7.30 15.49
C LEU A 52 9.57 -6.72 15.70
N ARG A 53 10.08 -6.80 16.94
CA ARG A 53 11.47 -6.51 17.27
C ARG A 53 12.17 -7.80 17.65
N VAL A 54 13.29 -8.08 17.01
CA VAL A 54 14.11 -9.27 17.28
C VAL A 54 15.56 -8.85 17.32
N PRO A 55 16.21 -8.85 18.50
CA PRO A 55 17.61 -8.45 18.63
C PRO A 55 18.54 -9.21 17.69
N ILE A 56 19.57 -8.54 17.20
CA ILE A 56 20.60 -9.16 16.35
C ILE A 56 21.27 -10.29 17.13
N GLY A 57 21.32 -11.48 16.53
CA GLY A 57 21.89 -12.68 17.16
C GLY A 57 20.93 -13.43 18.09
N SER A 58 19.68 -12.96 18.26
CA SER A 58 18.68 -13.70 19.02
C SER A 58 18.34 -15.03 18.34
N PRO A 59 18.23 -16.15 19.09
CA PRO A 59 17.79 -17.44 18.55
C PRO A 59 16.31 -17.39 18.09
N ASP A 60 15.56 -16.36 18.47
CA ASP A 60 14.18 -16.19 18.01
C ASP A 60 14.07 -15.98 16.50
N ARG A 61 15.15 -15.52 15.83
CA ARG A 61 15.16 -15.43 14.35
C ARG A 61 14.87 -16.79 13.70
N ASP A 62 15.52 -17.84 14.17
CA ASP A 62 15.36 -19.20 13.64
C ASP A 62 14.03 -19.80 14.07
N ARG A 63 13.57 -19.51 15.30
CA ARG A 63 12.28 -19.99 15.83
C ARG A 63 11.07 -19.37 15.16
N LEU A 64 11.20 -18.14 14.68
CA LEU A 64 10.14 -17.43 13.96
C LEU A 64 9.98 -17.92 12.52
N ALA A 65 11.05 -18.43 11.90
CA ALA A 65 11.01 -18.91 10.52
C ALA A 65 9.90 -19.94 10.23
N PRO A 66 9.71 -21.02 11.02
CA PRO A 66 8.62 -21.96 10.78
C PRO A 66 7.23 -21.37 11.06
N VAL A 67 7.11 -20.38 11.94
CA VAL A 67 5.84 -19.69 12.23
C VAL A 67 5.44 -18.79 11.06
N LEU A 68 6.40 -18.03 10.53
CA LEU A 68 6.21 -17.12 9.41
C LEU A 68 6.12 -17.88 8.07
N GLY A 69 6.74 -19.06 7.98
CA GLY A 69 6.96 -19.78 6.71
C GLY A 69 8.10 -19.19 5.88
N THR A 70 8.91 -18.31 6.47
CA THR A 70 10.02 -17.62 5.80
C THR A 70 10.98 -17.05 6.85
N GLU A 71 12.25 -16.89 6.48
CA GLU A 71 13.22 -16.20 7.34
C GLU A 71 12.91 -14.69 7.40
N LEU A 72 13.36 -14.02 8.47
CA LEU A 72 13.26 -12.57 8.55
C LEU A 72 14.17 -11.93 7.48
N PRO A 73 13.72 -10.87 6.79
CA PRO A 73 14.54 -10.20 5.79
C PRO A 73 15.82 -9.65 6.42
N ALA A 74 16.93 -9.68 5.68
CA ALA A 74 18.25 -9.44 6.26
C ALA A 74 18.75 -7.99 6.07
N ARG A 75 18.25 -7.30 5.05
CA ARG A 75 18.73 -5.94 4.67
C ARG A 75 17.60 -5.03 4.21
N CYS A 76 17.91 -3.72 4.22
CA CYS A 76 17.04 -2.68 3.71
C CYS A 76 16.51 -3.00 2.31
N GLY A 77 15.21 -2.81 2.12
CA GLY A 77 14.53 -3.09 0.87
C GLY A 77 13.91 -4.48 0.80
N GLU A 78 14.41 -5.46 1.55
CA GLU A 78 13.89 -6.83 1.47
C GLU A 78 12.51 -6.98 2.09
N VAL A 79 11.69 -7.76 1.38
CA VAL A 79 10.41 -8.27 1.86
C VAL A 79 10.46 -9.78 1.79
N ALA A 80 10.26 -10.44 2.93
CA ALA A 80 10.13 -11.89 2.97
C ALA A 80 8.65 -12.27 2.82
N ILE A 81 8.35 -13.19 1.93
CA ILE A 81 7.00 -13.74 1.74
C ILE A 81 6.95 -15.11 2.40
N GLY A 82 6.02 -15.28 3.33
CA GLY A 82 5.80 -16.51 4.08
C GLY A 82 4.47 -17.17 3.71
N HIS A 83 3.89 -17.92 4.65
CA HIS A 83 2.62 -18.63 4.42
C HIS A 83 1.47 -17.65 4.09
N ASP A 84 1.08 -16.85 5.06
CA ASP A 84 -0.06 -15.92 5.02
C ASP A 84 0.36 -14.48 5.34
N VAL A 85 1.65 -14.22 5.23
CA VAL A 85 2.30 -12.99 5.69
C VAL A 85 3.33 -12.47 4.70
N ALA A 86 3.49 -11.15 4.71
CA ALA A 86 4.69 -10.49 4.20
C ALA A 86 5.41 -9.82 5.37
N VAL A 87 6.74 -9.95 5.42
CA VAL A 87 7.58 -9.36 6.46
C VAL A 87 8.44 -8.27 5.82
N LEU A 88 8.17 -7.02 6.18
CA LEU A 88 8.92 -5.87 5.70
C LEU A 88 10.07 -5.58 6.66
N TRP A 89 11.28 -5.38 6.12
CA TRP A 89 12.42 -4.88 6.88
C TRP A 89 12.28 -3.39 7.18
N LEU A 90 12.48 -2.99 8.44
CA LEU A 90 12.50 -1.58 8.86
C LEU A 90 13.87 -1.14 9.40
N SER A 91 14.51 -2.02 10.18
CA SER A 91 15.87 -1.86 10.70
C SER A 91 16.51 -3.25 10.88
N PRO A 92 17.80 -3.36 11.23
CA PRO A 92 18.44 -4.65 11.51
C PRO A 92 17.73 -5.53 12.55
N ASP A 93 16.96 -4.93 13.47
CA ASP A 93 16.24 -5.59 14.55
C ASP A 93 14.73 -5.30 14.56
N GLU A 94 14.19 -4.65 13.51
CA GLU A 94 12.79 -4.20 13.44
C GLU A 94 12.12 -4.57 12.11
N TYR A 95 10.91 -5.11 12.23
CA TYR A 95 10.14 -5.65 11.12
C TYR A 95 8.66 -5.29 11.28
N LEU A 96 7.96 -5.24 10.15
CA LEU A 96 6.50 -5.17 10.11
C LEU A 96 5.95 -6.40 9.39
N VAL A 97 5.24 -7.25 10.13
CA VAL A 97 4.55 -8.43 9.59
C VAL A 97 3.15 -8.00 9.16
N ILE A 98 2.77 -8.23 7.91
CA ILE A 98 1.47 -7.86 7.35
C ILE A 98 0.74 -9.11 6.90
N SER A 99 -0.55 -9.22 7.24
CA SER A 99 -1.43 -10.30 6.78
C SER A 99 -2.80 -9.78 6.32
N GLN A 100 -3.40 -10.49 5.37
CA GLN A 100 -4.80 -10.29 4.95
C GLN A 100 -5.73 -11.40 5.46
N SER A 101 -5.18 -12.58 5.77
CA SER A 101 -5.94 -13.79 6.10
C SER A 101 -5.95 -14.12 7.60
N VAL A 102 -5.00 -13.58 8.37
CA VAL A 102 -4.87 -13.86 9.81
C VAL A 102 -5.18 -12.60 10.62
N GLY A 103 -6.09 -12.69 11.59
CA GLY A 103 -6.41 -11.57 12.49
C GLY A 103 -5.27 -11.19 13.44
N GLY A 104 -5.23 -9.94 13.89
CA GLY A 104 -4.16 -9.38 14.71
C GLY A 104 -3.84 -10.15 15.99
N SER A 105 -4.85 -10.46 16.82
CA SER A 105 -4.68 -11.22 18.06
C SER A 105 -4.10 -12.62 17.82
N THR A 106 -4.58 -13.30 16.77
CA THR A 106 -4.11 -14.62 16.35
C THR A 106 -2.65 -14.56 15.89
N LEU A 107 -2.32 -13.62 15.01
CA LEU A 107 -0.96 -13.47 14.50
C LEU A 107 0.03 -13.10 15.61
N VAL A 108 -0.34 -12.19 16.51
CA VAL A 108 0.46 -11.85 17.70
C VAL A 108 0.71 -13.09 18.56
N SER A 109 -0.31 -13.92 18.77
CA SER A 109 -0.17 -15.14 19.57
C SER A 109 0.83 -16.12 18.96
N TYR A 110 0.75 -16.36 17.64
CA TYR A 110 1.72 -17.20 16.94
C TYR A 110 3.15 -16.65 16.99
N LEU A 111 3.32 -15.34 16.73
CA LEU A 111 4.64 -14.72 16.76
C LEU A 111 5.25 -14.71 18.16
N ARG A 112 4.45 -14.49 19.22
CA ARG A 112 4.92 -14.60 20.61
C ARG A 112 5.35 -16.02 20.98
N ALA A 113 4.67 -17.04 20.46
CA ALA A 113 5.08 -18.42 20.66
C ALA A 113 6.45 -18.73 20.02
N GLY A 114 6.75 -18.12 18.86
CA GLY A 114 8.06 -18.22 18.22
C GLY A 114 9.15 -17.35 18.89
N ALA A 115 8.77 -16.19 19.41
CA ALA A 115 9.65 -15.20 20.04
C ALA A 115 9.85 -15.46 21.56
N ALA A 116 10.24 -16.69 21.90
CA ALA A 116 10.22 -17.18 23.27
C ALA A 116 11.48 -16.87 24.10
N ALA A 117 12.53 -16.26 23.53
CA ALA A 117 13.76 -15.96 24.28
C ALA A 117 13.63 -14.83 25.31
N GLY A 118 12.58 -14.00 25.21
CA GLY A 118 12.25 -12.96 26.19
C GLY A 118 12.72 -11.55 25.84
N ASP A 119 13.61 -11.40 24.85
CA ASP A 119 14.18 -10.09 24.44
C ASP A 119 13.54 -9.51 23.16
N SER A 120 12.59 -10.25 22.58
CA SER A 120 11.84 -9.85 21.39
C SER A 120 10.55 -9.14 21.77
N ALA A 121 10.08 -8.19 20.95
CA ALA A 121 8.80 -7.51 21.15
C ALA A 121 7.82 -7.82 20.01
N VAL A 122 6.57 -8.14 20.37
CA VAL A 122 5.49 -8.46 19.42
C VAL A 122 4.24 -7.67 19.79
N LEU A 123 3.85 -6.74 18.91
CA LEU A 123 2.78 -5.76 19.14
C LEU A 123 1.80 -5.72 17.97
N ASP A 124 0.50 -5.80 18.26
CA ASP A 124 -0.53 -5.50 17.26
C ASP A 124 -0.48 -4.01 16.91
N LEU A 125 -0.20 -3.71 15.65
CA LEU A 125 -0.13 -2.38 15.07
C LEU A 125 -1.12 -2.23 13.91
N SER A 126 -2.16 -3.06 13.83
CA SER A 126 -3.12 -3.07 12.71
C SER A 126 -3.84 -1.73 12.54
N ALA A 127 -4.04 -0.96 13.62
CA ALA A 127 -4.60 0.39 13.59
C ALA A 127 -3.55 1.51 13.56
N ASN A 128 -2.24 1.19 13.61
CA ASN A 128 -1.17 2.20 13.62
C ASN A 128 -1.03 2.89 12.27
N ARG A 129 -1.25 2.13 11.18
CA ARG A 129 -1.12 2.56 9.79
C ARG A 129 -2.37 2.17 9.01
N THR A 130 -2.68 2.94 7.98
CA THR A 130 -3.55 2.46 6.90
C THR A 130 -2.69 2.05 5.70
N THR A 131 -3.28 1.35 4.74
CA THR A 131 -2.63 1.01 3.47
C THR A 131 -3.39 1.69 2.34
N ILE A 132 -2.72 2.57 1.61
CA ILE A 132 -3.24 3.15 0.37
C ILE A 132 -2.57 2.42 -0.79
N ARG A 133 -3.37 1.81 -1.65
CA ARG A 133 -2.93 1.16 -2.89
C ARG A 133 -2.99 2.16 -4.04
N LEU A 134 -1.88 2.34 -4.74
CA LEU A 134 -1.77 3.17 -5.95
C LEU A 134 -1.32 2.29 -7.13
N GLU A 135 -2.11 2.26 -8.19
CA GLU A 135 -1.92 1.30 -9.29
C GLU A 135 -2.11 1.93 -10.67
N GLY A 136 -1.32 1.49 -11.64
CA GLY A 136 -1.44 1.82 -13.07
C GLY A 136 -0.18 2.43 -13.67
N PRO A 137 -0.14 2.61 -15.00
CA PRO A 137 1.05 3.10 -15.73
C PRO A 137 1.63 4.42 -15.19
N SER A 138 0.77 5.30 -14.68
CA SER A 138 1.21 6.60 -14.14
C SER A 138 1.52 6.58 -12.65
N ALA A 139 1.37 5.45 -11.95
CA ALA A 139 1.56 5.36 -10.49
C ALA A 139 2.97 5.77 -10.05
N ARG A 140 4.01 5.37 -10.79
CA ARG A 140 5.39 5.82 -10.52
C ARG A 140 5.52 7.34 -10.63
N ALA A 141 5.00 7.92 -11.72
CA ALA A 141 5.10 9.37 -11.97
C ALA A 141 4.33 10.18 -10.92
N VAL A 142 3.20 9.68 -10.42
CA VAL A 142 2.49 10.27 -9.27
C VAL A 142 3.38 10.31 -8.03
N LEU A 143 4.06 9.20 -7.70
CA LEU A 143 4.93 9.12 -6.53
C LEU A 143 6.16 10.02 -6.65
N GLU A 144 6.76 10.12 -7.84
CA GLU A 144 7.97 10.93 -8.10
C GLU A 144 7.77 12.44 -7.86
N LYS A 145 6.52 12.92 -7.77
CA LYS A 145 6.20 14.31 -7.41
C LYS A 145 6.53 14.66 -5.96
N GLY A 146 6.64 13.67 -5.08
CA GLY A 146 6.82 13.90 -3.64
C GLY A 146 7.62 12.84 -2.90
N CYS A 147 8.11 11.81 -3.59
CA CYS A 147 8.97 10.76 -3.04
C CYS A 147 10.44 11.05 -3.40
N PRO A 148 11.36 11.13 -2.42
CA PRO A 148 12.77 11.37 -2.69
C PRO A 148 13.54 10.10 -3.14
N LEU A 149 12.93 8.91 -3.02
CA LEU A 149 13.53 7.65 -3.42
C LEU A 149 13.61 7.55 -4.95
N ASP A 150 14.69 6.99 -5.49
CA ASP A 150 14.75 6.64 -6.92
C ASP A 150 13.77 5.48 -7.20
N LEU A 151 12.65 5.79 -7.87
CA LEU A 151 11.62 4.83 -8.22
C LEU A 151 11.81 4.22 -9.62
N HIS A 152 12.95 4.47 -10.27
CA HIS A 152 13.27 3.86 -11.55
C HIS A 152 13.27 2.32 -11.41
N PRO A 153 12.72 1.54 -12.36
CA PRO A 153 12.61 0.08 -12.25
C PRO A 153 13.93 -0.68 -12.04
N ARG A 154 15.07 -0.05 -12.38
CA ARG A 154 16.42 -0.59 -12.12
C ARG A 154 16.90 -0.41 -10.68
N ALA A 155 16.35 0.56 -9.95
CA ALA A 155 16.71 0.88 -8.58
C ALA A 155 15.66 0.36 -7.57
N PHE A 156 14.38 0.41 -7.94
CA PHE A 156 13.26 -0.01 -7.10
C PHE A 156 12.41 -1.08 -7.80
N SER A 157 12.75 -2.35 -7.58
CA SER A 157 12.10 -3.50 -8.20
C SER A 157 10.86 -3.98 -7.44
N PRO A 158 9.92 -4.69 -8.10
CA PRO A 158 8.86 -5.41 -7.41
C PRO A 158 9.39 -6.28 -6.26
N GLY A 159 8.61 -6.38 -5.19
CA GLY A 159 9.01 -7.07 -3.96
C GLY A 159 9.87 -6.22 -3.01
N THR A 160 10.12 -4.95 -3.30
CA THR A 160 10.94 -4.07 -2.45
C THR A 160 10.07 -3.18 -1.57
N ALA A 161 10.38 -3.08 -0.26
CA ALA A 161 9.76 -2.13 0.64
C ALA A 161 10.78 -1.30 1.41
N VAL A 162 10.57 0.02 1.47
CA VAL A 162 11.50 0.97 2.09
C VAL A 162 10.73 2.03 2.88
N ALA A 163 11.25 2.40 4.05
CA ALA A 163 10.80 3.58 4.78
C ALA A 163 11.29 4.85 4.07
N THR A 164 10.36 5.72 3.70
CA THR A 164 10.63 6.96 2.96
C THR A 164 9.61 8.03 3.34
N SER A 165 9.51 9.10 2.56
CA SER A 165 8.43 10.08 2.67
C SER A 165 7.75 10.31 1.33
N ILE A 166 6.46 10.63 1.36
CA ILE A 166 5.67 11.08 0.21
C ILE A 166 4.90 12.31 0.64
N GLY A 167 5.00 13.41 -0.11
CA GLY A 167 4.29 14.64 0.25
C GLY A 167 4.65 15.15 1.65
N ARG A 168 5.90 14.93 2.10
CA ARG A 168 6.42 15.20 3.47
C ARG A 168 5.85 14.30 4.58
N VAL A 169 5.06 13.28 4.27
CA VAL A 169 4.57 12.28 5.24
C VAL A 169 5.51 11.09 5.27
N PRO A 170 6.00 10.65 6.45
CA PRO A 170 6.72 9.39 6.59
C PRO A 170 5.81 8.18 6.27
N VAL A 171 6.26 7.32 5.37
CA VAL A 171 5.53 6.14 4.90
C VAL A 171 6.46 4.92 4.82
N LEU A 172 5.88 3.73 4.85
CA LEU A 172 6.51 2.58 4.20
C LEU A 172 5.99 2.53 2.77
N LEU A 173 6.88 2.58 1.79
CA LEU A 173 6.54 2.39 0.39
C LEU A 173 6.92 0.98 -0.01
N TRP A 174 5.94 0.17 -0.42
CA TRP A 174 6.15 -1.19 -0.87
C TRP A 174 5.71 -1.32 -2.32
N LYS A 175 6.66 -1.64 -3.21
CA LYS A 175 6.36 -1.98 -4.60
C LYS A 175 5.95 -3.44 -4.69
N VAL A 176 4.64 -3.68 -4.78
CA VAL A 176 4.08 -5.04 -4.85
C VAL A 176 4.36 -5.64 -6.23
N GLU A 177 4.13 -4.85 -7.29
CA GLU A 177 4.34 -5.24 -8.69
C GLU A 177 4.87 -4.06 -9.54
N ASN A 178 5.07 -4.27 -10.85
CA ASN A 178 5.64 -3.28 -11.76
C ASN A 178 4.93 -1.92 -11.75
N GLU A 179 3.62 -1.90 -11.59
CA GLU A 179 2.81 -0.67 -11.61
C GLU A 179 1.90 -0.60 -10.39
N SER A 180 2.29 -1.24 -9.30
CA SER A 180 1.44 -1.37 -8.13
C SER A 180 2.22 -1.16 -6.84
N TYR A 181 1.77 -0.19 -6.05
CA TYR A 181 2.43 0.25 -4.83
C TYR A 181 1.44 0.24 -3.67
N ARG A 182 1.91 -0.21 -2.51
CA ARG A 182 1.28 0.04 -1.22
C ARG A 182 2.03 1.15 -0.51
N ILE A 183 1.28 2.10 0.00
CA ILE A 183 1.77 3.26 0.73
C ILE A 183 1.18 3.18 2.13
N LEU A 184 2.03 3.05 3.15
CA LEU A 184 1.60 2.82 4.53
C LEU A 184 1.94 4.01 5.44
N PRO A 185 1.17 5.11 5.39
CA PRO A 185 1.30 6.19 6.36
C PRO A 185 0.79 5.75 7.73
N ARG A 186 1.18 6.46 8.80
CA ARG A 186 0.42 6.37 10.06
C ARG A 186 -1.03 6.80 9.82
N ALA A 187 -1.97 6.17 10.52
CA ALA A 187 -3.41 6.35 10.30
C ALA A 187 -3.85 7.83 10.32
N SER A 188 -3.27 8.65 11.20
CA SER A 188 -3.58 10.09 11.30
C SER A 188 -3.19 10.92 10.05
N TYR A 189 -2.31 10.42 9.19
CA TYR A 189 -1.94 11.08 7.94
C TYR A 189 -2.76 10.60 6.74
N ALA A 190 -3.71 9.67 6.93
CA ALA A 190 -4.50 9.09 5.86
C ALA A 190 -5.24 10.15 5.02
N ASP A 191 -5.91 11.11 5.68
CA ASP A 191 -6.64 12.18 4.98
C ASP A 191 -5.70 13.06 4.15
N PHE A 192 -4.65 13.60 4.77
CA PHE A 192 -3.69 14.47 4.09
C PHE A 192 -3.03 13.76 2.90
N LEU A 193 -2.49 12.55 3.11
CA LEU A 193 -1.78 11.84 2.05
C LEU A 193 -2.73 11.38 0.94
N GLY A 194 -3.96 10.98 1.29
CA GLY A 194 -4.98 10.64 0.31
C GLY A 194 -5.31 11.82 -0.60
N ARG A 195 -5.55 13.01 -0.03
CA ARG A 195 -5.79 14.24 -0.80
C ARG A 195 -4.58 14.65 -1.63
N TRP A 196 -3.36 14.50 -1.09
CA TRP A 196 -2.13 14.75 -1.83
C TRP A 196 -1.99 13.84 -3.05
N LEU A 197 -2.33 12.55 -2.92
CA LEU A 197 -2.32 11.61 -4.04
C LEU A 197 -3.37 11.97 -5.11
N ILE A 198 -4.57 12.38 -4.70
CA ILE A 198 -5.62 12.85 -5.62
C ILE A 198 -5.13 14.04 -6.45
N ASP A 199 -4.52 15.04 -5.80
CA ASP A 199 -3.94 16.21 -6.48
C ASP A 199 -2.80 15.79 -7.43
N ALA A 200 -1.88 14.94 -6.95
CA ALA A 200 -0.78 14.43 -7.76
C ALA A 200 -1.25 13.62 -8.99
N MET A 201 -2.43 12.98 -8.91
CA MET A 201 -3.05 12.27 -10.04
C MET A 201 -3.71 13.19 -11.07
N ALA A 202 -3.99 14.46 -10.74
CA ALA A 202 -4.81 15.34 -11.58
C ALA A 202 -4.25 15.59 -12.99
N GLU A 203 -2.92 15.66 -13.16
CA GLU A 203 -2.29 15.90 -14.48
C GLU A 203 -2.47 14.76 -15.50
N PHE A 204 -2.87 13.58 -15.02
CA PHE A 204 -3.09 12.41 -15.85
C PHE A 204 -4.52 12.36 -16.38
N LYS A 205 -5.45 13.14 -15.79
CA LYS A 205 -6.78 13.34 -16.38
C LYS A 205 -6.59 13.98 -17.75
N VAL A 206 -6.97 13.25 -18.79
CA VAL A 206 -6.97 13.79 -20.15
C VAL A 206 -8.03 14.88 -20.19
N ILE A 207 -7.61 16.14 -20.26
CA ILE A 207 -8.48 17.18 -20.78
C ILE A 207 -8.58 16.84 -22.26
N SER A 208 -9.74 16.34 -22.71
CA SER A 208 -10.09 16.32 -24.12
C SER A 208 -9.97 17.77 -24.60
N THR A 209 -8.81 18.11 -25.16
CA THR A 209 -8.65 19.39 -25.84
C THR A 209 -9.47 19.22 -27.10
N GLY A 210 -10.66 19.82 -27.08
CA GLY A 210 -11.72 19.53 -28.03
C GLY A 210 -11.21 19.49 -29.46
N SER A 211 -11.68 18.50 -30.22
CA SER A 211 -11.68 18.57 -31.67
C SER A 211 -12.27 19.91 -32.06
N ILE A 212 -11.41 20.85 -32.45
CA ILE A 212 -11.82 22.06 -33.14
C ILE A 212 -12.26 21.55 -34.51
N HIS A 213 -13.55 21.21 -34.64
CA HIS A 213 -14.16 20.94 -35.93
C HIS A 213 -14.02 22.23 -36.74
N ARG A 214 -13.01 22.25 -37.62
CA ARG A 214 -12.86 23.31 -38.62
C ARG A 214 -14.04 23.14 -39.57
N VAL A 215 -15.12 23.88 -39.35
CA VAL A 215 -16.22 23.99 -40.31
C VAL A 215 -15.63 24.62 -41.56
N SER A 216 -15.44 23.79 -42.60
CA SER A 216 -15.09 24.25 -43.93
C SER A 216 -16.33 24.93 -44.52
N THR A 217 -16.45 26.24 -44.37
CA THR A 217 -17.38 27.03 -45.17
C THR A 217 -16.83 27.14 -46.58
N SER A 218 -17.12 26.15 -47.41
CA SER A 218 -16.96 26.28 -48.86
C SER A 218 -18.04 27.22 -49.38
N SER A 219 -17.70 28.51 -49.42
CA SER A 219 -18.37 29.47 -50.30
C SER A 219 -18.06 29.09 -51.74
N MET A 220 -19.07 28.62 -52.48
CA MET A 220 -19.05 28.67 -53.94
C MET A 220 -20.29 29.42 -54.42
N HIS A 221 -20.07 30.71 -54.65
CA HIS A 221 -20.70 31.48 -55.70
C HIS A 221 -20.61 30.73 -57.04
N ARG A 222 -21.75 30.58 -57.72
CA ARG A 222 -21.92 30.61 -59.19
C ARG A 222 -23.43 30.71 -59.45
N LEU A 223 -23.94 31.94 -59.58
CA LEU A 223 -24.22 32.61 -60.88
C LEU A 223 -25.21 31.82 -61.72
N GLY A 224 -26.46 32.30 -61.73
CA GLY A 224 -27.43 31.94 -62.75
C GLY A 224 -27.20 32.74 -64.04
N SER A 225 -27.53 32.13 -65.17
CA SER A 225 -28.03 32.75 -66.41
C SER A 225 -28.10 31.67 -67.50
N GLY A 226 -29.28 31.48 -68.09
CA GLY A 226 -29.50 30.60 -69.25
C GLY A 226 -30.79 29.81 -69.15
#